data_AF-A0A536J2S6-F1
#
_entry.id   AF-A0A536J2S6-F1
#
_cell.length_a   1.000
_cell.length_b   1.000
_cell.length_c   1.000
_cell.angle_alpha   90.00
_cell.angle_beta   90.00
_cell.angle_gamma   90.00
#
_symmetry.space_group_name_H-M   'P 1'
#
loop_
_entity.id
_entity.type
_entity.pdbx_description
1 polymer ?
#
loop_
_entity_poly.entity_id
_entity_poly.type
_entity_poly.pdbx_seq_one_letter_code
_entity_poly.pdbx_strand_id
1 'polypeptide(L)' 'SELRRGRTNKEIAARLGVSLTTINKHVQQVLKKLHVRTRAQAVVAVDAQANGRPHTVSDQRRA' A
#
# COMPACT_ATOMS: atom_id res chain seq x y z
N SER A 1 0.49 6.31 5.06
CA SER A 1 0.49 4.83 5.01
C SER A 1 1.63 4.29 5.88
N GLU A 2 1.47 3.15 6.55
CA GLU A 2 2.50 2.54 7.43
C GLU A 2 3.84 2.28 6.70
N LEU A 3 3.78 2.06 5.38
CA LEU A 3 4.95 1.91 4.51
C LEU A 3 5.88 3.13 4.49
N ARG A 4 5.32 4.36 4.65
CA ARG A 4 6.07 5.63 4.68
C ARG A 4 6.87 5.83 5.97
N ARG A 5 6.55 5.11 7.05
CA ARG A 5 7.24 5.26 8.35
C ARG A 5 8.50 4.38 8.47
N GLY A 6 8.94 3.73 7.39
CA GLY A 6 10.13 2.85 7.41
C GLY A 6 9.96 1.51 8.13
N ARG A 7 8.78 1.23 8.72
CA ARG A 7 8.53 -0.03 9.45
C ARG A 7 8.73 -1.26 8.57
N THR A 8 9.45 -2.23 9.11
CA THR A 8 9.63 -3.55 8.52
C THR A 8 8.31 -4.34 8.54
N ASN A 9 8.18 -5.33 7.67
CA ASN A 9 6.99 -6.18 7.65
C ASN A 9 6.80 -6.94 8.98
N LYS A 10 7.90 -7.22 9.71
CA LYS A 10 7.87 -7.85 11.04
C LYS A 10 7.24 -6.93 12.09
N GLU A 11 7.59 -5.65 12.10
CA GLU A 11 6.99 -4.67 13.01
C GLU A 11 5.52 -4.40 12.68
N ILE A 12 5.17 -4.36 11.40
CA ILE A 12 3.78 -4.22 10.95
C ILE A 12 2.96 -5.44 11.37
N ALA A 13 3.50 -6.64 11.19
CA ALA A 13 2.88 -7.89 11.63
C ALA A 13 2.63 -7.91 13.14
N ALA A 14 3.65 -7.59 13.94
CA ALA A 14 3.54 -7.50 15.39
C ALA A 14 2.50 -6.47 15.85
N ARG A 15 2.48 -5.28 15.22
CA ARG A 15 1.54 -4.21 15.55
C ARG A 15 0.09 -4.53 15.20
N LEU A 16 -0.13 -5.28 14.12
CA LEU A 16 -1.46 -5.65 13.63
C LEU A 16 -1.95 -7.00 14.17
N GLY A 17 -1.11 -7.73 14.91
CA GLY A 17 -1.44 -9.07 15.41
C GLY A 17 -1.62 -10.12 14.31
N VAL A 18 -0.99 -9.92 13.15
CA VAL A 18 -1.09 -10.85 12.00
C VAL A 18 0.26 -11.47 11.69
N SER A 19 0.27 -12.58 10.94
CA SER A 19 1.51 -13.23 10.55
C SER A 19 2.34 -12.40 9.57
N LEU A 20 3.66 -12.57 9.62
CA LEU A 20 4.58 -11.99 8.64
C LEU A 20 4.23 -12.41 7.20
N THR A 21 3.81 -13.66 7.01
CA THR A 21 3.35 -14.19 5.71
C THR A 21 2.14 -13.45 5.17
N THR A 22 1.19 -13.07 6.05
CA THR A 22 0.01 -12.26 5.68
C THR A 22 0.43 -10.88 5.20
N ILE A 23 1.34 -10.21 5.93
CA ILE A 23 1.87 -8.91 5.50
C ILE A 23 2.64 -9.02 4.18
N ASN A 24 3.46 -10.06 4.00
CA ASN A 24 4.18 -10.26 2.75
C ASN A 24 3.24 -10.43 1.56
N LYS A 25 2.15 -11.20 1.73
CA LYS A 25 1.11 -11.36 0.70
C LYS A 25 0.44 -10.02 0.40
N HIS A 26 0.11 -9.23 1.41
CA HIS A 26 -0.43 -7.88 1.20
C HIS A 26 0.52 -6.96 0.44
N VAL A 27 1.81 -6.95 0.80
CA VAL A 27 2.82 -6.16 0.08
C VAL A 27 2.88 -6.59 -1.39
N GLN A 28 2.94 -7.89 -1.68
CA GLN A 28 2.95 -8.39 -3.06
C GLN A 28 1.73 -7.94 -3.87
N GLN A 29 0.53 -7.99 -3.27
CA GLN A 29 -0.69 -7.51 -3.92
C GLN A 29 -0.65 -6.01 -4.19
N VAL A 30 -0.12 -5.22 -3.25
CA VAL A 30 0.06 -3.76 -3.44
C VAL A 30 1.05 -3.48 -4.57
N LEU A 31 2.22 -4.15 -4.58
CA LEU A 31 3.20 -4.00 -5.66
C LEU A 31 2.60 -4.36 -7.02
N LYS A 32 1.84 -5.45 -7.09
CA LYS A 32 1.13 -5.89 -8.30
C LYS A 32 0.12 -4.85 -8.78
N LYS A 33 -0.72 -4.31 -7.88
CA LYS A 33 -1.72 -3.27 -8.20
C LYS A 33 -1.07 -1.98 -8.70
N LEU A 34 0.07 -1.61 -8.11
CA LEU A 34 0.84 -0.42 -8.49
C LEU A 34 1.76 -0.66 -9.69
N HIS A 35 1.82 -1.89 -10.23
CA HIS A 35 2.70 -2.28 -11.35
C HIS A 35 4.20 -2.01 -11.09
N VAL A 36 4.63 -2.11 -9.83
CA VAL A 36 6.02 -1.90 -9.41
C VAL A 36 6.65 -3.20 -8.90
N ARG A 37 7.98 -3.25 -8.88
CA ARG A 37 8.74 -4.43 -8.45
C ARG A 37 9.28 -4.29 -7.04
N THR A 38 9.54 -3.08 -6.58
CA THR A 38 10.18 -2.83 -5.28
C THR A 38 9.34 -1.94 -4.37
N ARG A 39 9.57 -2.08 -3.07
CA ARG A 39 8.95 -1.21 -2.06
C ARG A 39 9.29 0.27 -2.27
N ALA A 40 10.53 0.58 -2.66
CA ALA A 40 10.94 1.96 -2.94
C ALA A 40 10.13 2.54 -4.10
N GLN A 41 9.98 1.78 -5.20
CA GLN A 41 9.13 2.17 -6.33
C GLN A 41 7.67 2.36 -5.89
N ALA A 42 7.15 1.52 -4.99
CA ALA A 42 5.80 1.68 -4.46
C ALA A 42 5.61 2.97 -3.66
N VAL A 43 6.61 3.37 -2.86
CA VAL A 43 6.57 4.64 -2.11
C VAL A 43 6.56 5.82 -3.09
N VAL A 44 7.46 5.82 -4.07
CA VAL A 44 7.50 6.86 -5.11
C VAL A 44 6.20 6.92 -5.91
N ALA A 45 5.63 5.78 -6.30
CA ALA A 45 4.39 5.71 -7.05
C ALA A 45 3.18 6.25 -6.24
N VAL A 46 3.09 5.92 -4.95
CA VAL A 46 2.04 6.45 -4.06
C VAL A 46 2.21 7.95 -3.84
N ASP A 47 3.45 8.43 -3.70
CA ASP A 47 3.73 9.86 -3.52
C ASP A 47 3.43 10.66 -4.79
N ALA A 48 3.75 10.11 -5.96
CA ALA A 48 3.37 10.68 -7.25
C ALA A 48 1.84 10.68 -7.46
N GLN A 49 1.13 9.64 -7.01
CA GLN A 49 -0.34 9.60 -7.04
C GLN A 49 -0.97 10.61 -6.07
N ALA A 50 -0.38 10.80 -4.88
CA ALA A 50 -0.87 11.73 -3.87
C ALA A 50 -0.70 13.20 -4.28
N ASN A 51 0.37 13.54 -5.03
CA ASN A 51 0.60 14.89 -5.53
C ASN A 51 -0.17 15.23 -6.82
N GLY A 52 -0.82 14.25 -7.47
CA GLY A 52 -1.29 14.39 -8.84
C GLY A 52 -2.80 14.30 -9.10
N ARG A 53 -3.66 13.96 -8.12
CA ARG A 53 -5.12 13.83 -8.38
C ARG A 53 -6.00 14.26 -7.20
N PRO A 54 -6.92 15.24 -7.38
CA PRO A 54 -8.11 15.32 -6.53
C PRO A 54 -8.92 14.04 -6.70
N HIS A 55 -9.26 13.41 -5.58
CA HIS A 55 -10.01 12.16 -5.52
C HIS A 55 -11.47 12.45 -5.90
N THR A 56 -11.80 12.40 -7.19
CA THR A 56 -13.20 12.30 -7.64
C THR A 56 -13.68 10.90 -7.29
N VAL A 57 -14.20 10.75 -6.07
CA VAL A 57 -15.02 9.61 -5.67
C VAL A 57 -16.29 9.70 -6.50
N SER A 58 -16.30 9.08 -7.67
CA SER A 58 -17.55 8.80 -8.36
C SER A 58 -18.30 7.75 -7.55
N ASP A 59 -19.30 8.26 -6.86
CA ASP A 59 -20.47 7.57 -6.36
C ASP A 59 -20.91 6.49 -7.35
N GLN A 60 -20.74 5.23 -6.96
CA GLN A 60 -21.43 4.12 -7.57
C GLN A 60 -22.34 3.48 -6.52
N ARG A 61 -23.29 4.29 -6.02
CA ARG A 61 -24.54 3.77 -5.46
C ARG A 61 -25.28 3.00 -6.54
N ARG A 62 -25.64 1.78 -6.16
CA ARG A 62 -26.72 0.98 -6.72
C ARG A 62 -27.96 1.85 -6.99
N ALA A 63 -28.50 1.74 -8.19
CA ALA A 63 -29.92 1.71 -8.49
C ALA A 63 -30.08 0.88 -9.77
#